data_AF-A0A1J4JQU8-F1
#
_entry.id   AF-A0A1J4JQU8-F1
#
_cell.length_a   1.000
_cell.length_b   1.000
_cell.length_c   1.000
_cell.angle_alpha   90.00
_cell.angle_beta   90.00
_cell.angle_gamma   90.00
#
_symmetry.space_group_name_H-M   'P 1'
#
loop_
_entity.id
_entity.type
_entity.pdbx_description
1 polymer ?
#
loop_
_entity_poly.entity_id
_entity_poly.type
_entity_poly.pdbx_seq_one_letter_code
_entity_poly.pdbx_strand_id
1 'polypeptide(L)'
;MMTYQVLKGKNISICVSIYLKRTDFQMEEEKNPILASAIKALQERVHELESANGAYRREIALLRLKLNDNILRQEENHGNNMYDVDNTVQMLSSASETLKELRQIKRENRFLVEESSKLEKQLGKLLRENNEIAAQNSIISNKLKKCQELQSSYETFILQILTPSQIQRNVKLDIIFVNSAMTKITHSMPAKMQMLIKKLRSLPPDFNAQRIETKRKIIQTLLETRDLIDELNYEIEELKQTSLTEGALKRSRPQIETKQNYVAVLIQESNRFNISPYKLNLEL
;
A
#
# COMPACT_ATOMS: atom_id res chain seq x y z
N MET A 1 -52.85 47.58 10.64
CA MET A 1 -53.34 48.98 10.72
C MET A 1 -54.87 48.93 10.80
N MET A 2 -55.42 48.78 12.01
CA MET A 2 -56.86 48.87 12.28
C MET A 2 -57.01 49.70 13.55
N THR A 3 -57.48 50.93 13.37
CA THR A 3 -57.80 51.89 14.41
C THR A 3 -59.15 51.53 15.03
N TYR A 4 -59.16 51.00 16.24
CA TYR A 4 -60.38 50.96 17.04
C TYR A 4 -60.50 52.27 17.82
N GLN A 5 -61.47 53.08 17.37
CA GLN A 5 -61.92 54.30 18.02
C GLN A 5 -62.32 53.97 19.46
N VAL A 6 -61.62 54.58 20.41
CA VAL A 6 -62.08 54.74 21.78
C VAL A 6 -63.36 55.58 21.72
N LEU A 7 -64.50 54.90 21.71
CA LEU A 7 -65.78 55.52 21.99
C LEU A 7 -65.68 56.06 23.42
N LYS A 8 -65.45 57.37 23.49
CA LYS A 8 -65.64 58.22 24.66
C LYS A 8 -66.97 57.83 25.29
N GLY A 9 -66.90 56.95 26.30
CA GLY A 9 -67.96 56.73 27.27
C GLY A 9 -68.11 58.02 28.03
N LYS A 10 -68.86 58.95 27.43
CA LYS A 10 -69.33 60.16 28.09
C LYS A 10 -69.92 59.72 29.41
N ASN A 11 -69.31 60.24 30.47
CA ASN A 11 -69.86 60.30 31.80
C ASN A 11 -71.33 60.68 31.73
N ILE A 12 -72.21 59.68 31.70
CA ILE A 12 -73.57 59.83 32.17
C ILE A 12 -73.45 59.69 33.69
N SER A 13 -72.77 60.67 34.29
CA SER A 13 -72.98 61.03 35.68
C SER A 13 -74.37 61.63 35.71
N ILE A 14 -75.38 60.77 35.80
CA ILE A 14 -76.67 61.23 36.30
C ILE A 14 -76.40 61.48 37.77
N CYS A 15 -75.91 62.69 38.06
CA CYS A 15 -76.22 63.36 39.30
C CYS A 15 -77.74 63.47 39.35
N VAL A 16 -78.38 62.41 39.84
CA VAL A 16 -79.59 62.57 40.61
C VAL A 16 -79.11 63.20 41.93
N SER A 17 -78.75 64.49 41.84
CA SER A 17 -78.85 65.39 42.96
C SER A 17 -80.34 65.50 43.23
N ILE A 18 -80.91 64.48 43.87
CA ILE A 18 -82.13 64.67 44.64
C ILE A 18 -81.73 65.77 45.60
N TYR A 19 -82.23 66.96 45.29
CA TYR A 19 -82.35 68.09 46.19
C TYR A 19 -83.29 67.68 47.33
N LEU A 20 -82.90 66.68 48.12
CA LEU A 20 -83.10 66.68 49.55
C LEU A 20 -82.01 67.61 50.10
N LYS A 21 -82.07 68.89 49.70
CA LYS A 21 -81.80 69.94 50.68
C LYS A 21 -82.60 69.49 51.89
N ARG A 22 -81.91 69.27 53.01
CA ARG A 22 -82.46 69.31 54.36
C ARG A 22 -83.46 70.47 54.39
N THR A 23 -84.69 70.20 54.00
CA THR A 23 -85.78 70.89 54.59
C THR A 23 -85.83 70.21 55.94
N ASP A 24 -85.41 70.97 56.94
CA ASP A 24 -85.86 70.76 58.31
C ASP A 24 -87.38 70.85 58.25
N PHE A 25 -88.01 69.78 57.79
CA PHE A 25 -89.44 69.59 57.77
C PHE A 25 -89.79 69.21 59.21
N GLN A 26 -89.69 70.21 60.10
CA GLN A 26 -90.43 70.25 61.35
C GLN A 26 -91.90 70.38 60.98
N MET A 27 -92.51 69.31 60.47
CA MET A 27 -93.96 69.22 60.38
C MET A 27 -94.48 68.97 61.77
N GLU A 28 -95.37 69.85 62.20
CA GLU A 28 -96.27 69.69 63.35
C GLU A 28 -96.61 68.21 63.54
N GLU A 29 -96.05 67.60 64.58
CA GLU A 29 -96.20 66.19 64.97
C GLU A 29 -97.65 65.81 65.35
N GLU A 30 -98.61 66.73 65.21
CA GLU A 30 -99.90 66.67 65.90
C GLU A 30 -101.15 66.45 65.04
N LYS A 31 -101.08 66.28 63.70
CA LYS A 31 -102.33 66.21 62.88
C LYS A 31 -102.61 64.95 62.05
N ASN A 32 -101.68 64.02 61.83
CA ASN A 32 -102.05 62.70 61.27
C ASN A 32 -101.00 61.59 61.50
N PRO A 33 -101.14 60.73 62.54
CA PRO A 33 -100.12 59.74 62.92
C PRO A 33 -99.87 58.68 61.83
N ILE A 34 -100.86 58.41 60.99
CA ILE A 34 -100.77 57.46 59.88
C ILE A 34 -99.81 57.97 58.81
N LEU A 35 -99.87 59.28 58.49
CA LEU A 35 -99.01 59.89 57.49
C LEU A 35 -97.56 59.96 57.97
N ALA A 36 -97.33 60.34 59.22
CA ALA A 36 -96.00 60.34 59.82
C ALA A 36 -95.37 58.94 59.83
N SER A 37 -96.16 57.91 60.19
CA SER A 37 -95.72 56.51 60.15
C SER A 37 -95.41 56.04 58.72
N ALA A 38 -96.19 56.43 57.72
CA ALA A 38 -95.95 56.08 56.32
C ALA A 38 -94.69 56.74 55.76
N ILE A 39 -94.46 58.02 56.09
CA ILE A 39 -93.23 58.75 55.70
C ILE A 39 -92.00 58.11 56.34
N LYS A 40 -92.07 57.74 57.63
CA LYS A 40 -90.98 57.05 58.32
C LYS A 40 -90.67 55.70 57.68
N ALA A 41 -91.68 54.89 57.35
CA ALA A 41 -91.50 53.62 56.66
C ALA A 41 -90.86 53.79 55.26
N LEU A 42 -91.22 54.86 54.53
CA LEU A 42 -90.59 55.19 53.25
C LEU A 42 -89.13 55.61 53.43
N GLN A 43 -88.81 56.41 54.45
CA GLN A 43 -87.44 56.82 54.77
C GLN A 43 -86.56 55.61 55.15
N GLU A 44 -87.07 54.70 55.98
CA GLU A 44 -86.41 53.44 56.31
C GLU A 44 -86.17 52.61 55.05
N ARG A 45 -87.16 52.50 54.17
CA ARG A 45 -87.03 51.77 52.90
C ARG A 45 -86.01 52.41 51.96
N VAL A 46 -85.96 53.74 51.88
CA VAL A 46 -84.94 54.46 51.10
C VAL A 46 -83.55 54.18 51.67
N HIS A 47 -83.40 54.22 52.99
CA HIS A 47 -82.13 53.94 53.65
C HIS A 47 -81.65 52.49 53.41
N GLU A 48 -82.55 51.50 53.48
CA GLU A 48 -82.25 50.11 53.13
C GLU A 48 -81.78 49.97 51.68
N LEU A 49 -82.49 50.62 50.75
CA LEU A 49 -82.15 50.58 49.32
C LEU A 49 -80.81 51.26 49.04
N GLU A 50 -80.51 52.38 49.69
CA GLU A 50 -79.22 53.07 49.58
C GLU A 50 -78.08 52.21 50.13
N SER A 51 -78.29 51.55 51.28
CA SER A 51 -77.33 50.61 51.88
C SER A 51 -77.06 49.42 50.97
N ALA A 52 -78.13 48.80 50.43
CA ALA A 52 -78.02 47.68 49.48
C ALA A 52 -77.30 48.10 48.19
N ASN A 53 -77.62 49.28 47.64
CA ASN A 53 -76.95 49.81 46.45
C ASN A 53 -75.46 50.10 46.72
N GLY A 54 -75.13 50.60 47.92
CA GLY A 54 -73.76 50.73 48.40
C GLY A 54 -73.02 49.38 48.49
N ALA A 55 -73.69 48.33 48.98
CA ALA A 55 -73.14 46.97 48.99
C ALA A 55 -72.89 46.43 47.56
N TYR A 56 -73.86 46.55 46.65
CA TYR A 56 -73.70 46.13 45.26
C TYR A 56 -72.59 46.88 44.53
N ARG A 57 -72.43 48.19 44.77
CA ARG A 57 -71.31 48.95 44.18
C ARG A 57 -69.95 48.44 44.64
N ARG A 58 -69.82 48.08 45.93
CA ARG A 58 -68.59 47.47 46.46
C ARG A 58 -68.34 46.08 45.85
N GLU A 59 -69.38 45.26 45.73
CA GLU A 59 -69.29 43.94 45.12
C GLU A 59 -68.90 44.02 43.64
N ILE A 60 -69.50 44.93 42.86
CA ILE A 60 -69.12 45.18 41.47
C ILE A 60 -67.66 45.61 41.37
N ALA A 61 -67.18 46.47 42.28
CA ALA A 61 -65.77 46.88 42.30
C ALA A 61 -64.84 45.68 42.59
N LEU A 62 -65.19 44.82 43.56
CA LEU A 62 -64.43 43.61 43.87
C LEU A 62 -64.43 42.60 42.72
N LEU A 63 -65.56 42.41 42.03
CA LEU A 63 -65.66 41.53 40.87
C LEU A 63 -64.80 42.04 39.71
N ARG A 64 -64.74 43.35 39.49
CA ARG A 64 -63.85 43.96 38.49
C ARG A 64 -62.37 43.72 38.81
N LEU A 65 -61.98 43.85 40.09
CA LEU A 65 -60.61 43.54 40.52
C LEU A 65 -60.28 42.06 40.28
N LYS A 66 -61.16 41.13 40.71
CA LYS A 66 -60.98 39.69 40.46
C LYS A 66 -60.90 39.34 38.98
N LEU A 67 -61.72 39.99 38.15
CA LEU A 67 -61.67 39.80 36.70
C LEU A 67 -60.34 40.25 36.12
N ASN A 68 -59.85 41.44 36.52
CA ASN A 68 -58.55 41.94 36.09
C ASN A 68 -57.40 41.02 36.54
N ASP A 69 -57.41 40.55 37.80
CA ASP A 69 -56.40 39.62 38.31
C ASP A 69 -56.39 38.30 37.51
N ASN A 70 -57.58 37.79 37.16
CA ASN A 70 -57.69 36.58 36.34
C ASN A 70 -57.18 36.80 34.90
N ILE A 71 -57.44 37.97 34.31
CA ILE A 71 -56.92 38.32 32.97
C ILE A 71 -55.40 38.37 33.01
N LEU A 72 -54.81 39.05 34.02
CA LEU A 72 -53.35 39.13 34.17
C LEU A 72 -52.72 37.74 34.33
N ARG A 73 -53.28 36.89 35.19
CA ARG A 73 -52.82 35.50 35.35
C ARG A 73 -52.95 34.68 34.07
N GLN A 74 -54.02 34.90 33.31
CA GLN A 74 -54.23 34.21 32.04
C GLN A 74 -53.20 34.65 30.99
N GLU A 75 -52.85 35.94 30.94
CA GLU A 75 -51.81 36.48 30.08
C GLU A 75 -50.42 35.95 30.45
N GLU A 76 -50.08 35.91 31.76
CA GLU A 76 -48.83 35.31 32.25
C GLU A 76 -48.74 33.83 31.88
N ASN A 77 -49.81 33.06 32.10
CA ASN A 77 -49.87 31.65 31.73
C ASN A 77 -49.77 31.45 30.21
N HIS A 78 -50.37 32.32 29.40
CA HIS A 78 -50.21 32.28 27.95
C HIS A 78 -48.77 32.57 27.53
N GLY A 79 -48.12 33.57 28.14
CA GLY A 79 -46.71 33.88 27.89
C GLY A 79 -45.78 32.71 28.20
N ASN A 80 -45.97 32.08 29.36
CA ASN A 80 -45.20 30.89 29.76
C ASN A 80 -45.45 29.70 28.82
N ASN A 81 -46.71 29.43 28.48
CA ASN A 81 -47.05 28.35 27.54
C ASN A 81 -46.45 28.58 26.15
N MET A 82 -46.46 29.83 25.65
CA MET A 82 -45.84 30.16 24.36
C MET A 82 -44.33 29.97 24.41
N TYR A 83 -43.68 30.37 25.49
CA TYR A 83 -42.24 30.13 25.68
C TYR A 83 -41.90 28.63 25.69
N ASP A 84 -42.70 27.82 26.39
CA ASP A 84 -42.52 26.36 26.42
C ASP A 84 -42.73 25.74 25.02
N VAL A 85 -43.74 26.19 24.29
CA VAL A 85 -43.98 25.76 22.90
C VAL A 85 -42.78 26.12 22.02
N ASP A 86 -42.27 27.36 22.08
CA ASP A 86 -41.11 27.78 21.29
C ASP A 86 -39.87 26.95 21.61
N ASN A 87 -39.62 26.67 22.91
CA ASN A 87 -38.53 25.81 23.34
C ASN A 87 -38.68 24.39 22.79
N THR A 88 -39.89 23.81 22.84
CA THR A 88 -40.13 22.47 22.28
C THR A 88 -39.95 22.44 20.76
N VAL A 89 -40.36 23.48 20.04
CA VAL A 89 -40.15 23.60 18.59
C VAL A 89 -38.66 23.71 18.27
N GLN A 90 -37.89 24.45 19.05
CA GLN A 90 -36.44 24.55 18.90
C GLN A 90 -35.77 23.19 19.13
N MET A 91 -36.12 22.49 20.22
CA MET A 91 -35.61 21.15 20.49
C MET A 91 -35.95 20.15 19.38
N LEU A 92 -37.18 20.18 18.86
CA LEU A 92 -37.60 19.32 17.74
C LEU A 92 -36.83 19.64 16.46
N SER A 93 -36.54 20.92 16.22
CA SER A 93 -35.74 21.35 15.07
C SER A 93 -34.31 20.83 15.16
N SER A 94 -33.66 20.96 16.31
CA SER A 94 -32.32 20.39 16.55
C SER A 94 -32.30 18.86 16.47
N ALA A 95 -33.34 18.19 17.00
CA ALA A 95 -33.49 16.74 16.86
C ALA A 95 -33.68 16.31 15.38
N SER A 96 -34.38 17.11 14.59
CA SER A 96 -34.56 16.87 13.16
C SER A 96 -33.25 17.01 12.38
N GLU A 97 -32.44 18.02 12.70
CA GLU A 97 -31.11 18.24 12.10
C GLU A 97 -30.15 17.09 12.43
N THR A 98 -30.03 16.73 13.70
CA THR A 98 -29.19 15.59 14.12
C THR A 98 -29.63 14.27 13.46
N LEU A 99 -30.94 14.05 13.25
CA LEU A 99 -31.43 12.89 12.49
C LEU A 99 -31.03 12.93 11.01
N LYS A 100 -30.99 14.10 10.37
CA LYS A 100 -30.51 14.25 8.99
C LYS A 100 -29.03 13.91 8.90
N GLU A 101 -28.22 14.42 9.83
CA GLU A 101 -26.79 14.11 9.93
C GLU A 101 -26.56 12.61 10.14
N LEU A 102 -27.28 11.99 11.06
CA LEU A 102 -27.16 10.55 11.33
C LEU A 102 -27.50 9.71 10.09
N ARG A 103 -28.52 10.11 9.31
CA ARG A 103 -28.85 9.45 8.03
C ARG A 103 -27.75 9.64 6.98
N GLN A 104 -27.08 10.79 6.97
CA GLN A 104 -25.93 11.03 6.09
C GLN A 104 -24.74 10.15 6.50
N ILE A 105 -24.35 10.16 7.77
CA ILE A 105 -23.28 9.32 8.32
C ILE A 105 -23.56 7.84 8.02
N LYS A 106 -24.81 7.38 8.14
CA LYS A 106 -25.19 6.01 7.81
C LYS A 106 -24.99 5.66 6.32
N ARG A 107 -25.19 6.62 5.42
CA ARG A 107 -24.93 6.42 3.97
C ARG A 107 -23.44 6.37 3.70
N GLU A 108 -22.67 7.29 4.29
CA GLU A 108 -21.20 7.33 4.18
C GLU A 108 -20.56 6.04 4.73
N ASN A 109 -21.01 5.57 5.88
CA ASN A 109 -20.56 4.29 6.45
C ASN A 109 -20.83 3.09 5.53
N ARG A 110 -21.98 3.06 4.84
CA ARG A 110 -22.24 1.98 3.86
C ARG A 110 -21.26 2.04 2.70
N PHE A 111 -20.98 3.24 2.19
CA PHE A 111 -20.00 3.43 1.12
C PHE A 111 -18.60 2.98 1.54
N LEU A 112 -18.16 3.38 2.75
CA LEU A 112 -16.86 2.98 3.30
C LEU A 112 -16.75 1.46 3.49
N VAL A 113 -17.81 0.80 3.94
CA VAL A 113 -17.85 -0.67 4.07
C VAL A 113 -17.74 -1.35 2.70
N GLU A 114 -18.43 -0.84 1.68
CA GLU A 114 -18.32 -1.37 0.32
C GLU A 114 -16.91 -1.18 -0.27
N GLU A 115 -16.30 -0.01 -0.06
CA GLU A 115 -14.93 0.28 -0.48
C GLU A 115 -13.91 -0.60 0.23
N SER A 116 -14.04 -0.76 1.55
CA SER A 116 -13.22 -1.67 2.35
C SER A 116 -13.29 -3.10 1.82
N SER A 117 -14.49 -3.63 1.54
CA SER A 117 -14.66 -4.97 0.96
C SER A 117 -14.04 -5.10 -0.44
N LYS A 118 -14.04 -4.02 -1.26
CA LYS A 118 -13.35 -4.01 -2.56
C LYS A 118 -11.84 -4.08 -2.39
N LEU A 119 -11.28 -3.31 -1.45
CA LEU A 119 -9.85 -3.31 -1.15
C LEU A 119 -9.38 -4.66 -0.60
N GLU A 120 -10.14 -5.28 0.30
CA GLU A 120 -9.85 -6.62 0.81
C GLU A 120 -9.80 -7.67 -0.31
N LYS A 121 -10.73 -7.59 -1.28
CA LYS A 121 -10.72 -8.47 -2.46
C LYS A 121 -9.50 -8.22 -3.34
N GLN A 122 -9.08 -6.98 -3.54
CA GLN A 122 -7.88 -6.65 -4.31
C GLN A 122 -6.62 -7.16 -3.61
N LEU A 123 -6.49 -6.92 -2.31
CA LEU A 123 -5.38 -7.42 -1.50
C LEU A 123 -5.32 -8.97 -1.54
N GLY A 124 -6.47 -9.62 -1.43
CA GLY A 124 -6.57 -11.08 -1.53
C GLY A 124 -6.22 -11.64 -2.92
N LYS A 125 -6.29 -10.85 -3.99
CA LYS A 125 -5.76 -11.22 -5.33
C LYS A 125 -4.25 -11.07 -5.38
N LEU A 126 -3.73 -9.91 -4.97
CA LEU A 126 -2.30 -9.62 -4.94
C LEU A 126 -1.52 -10.63 -4.08
N LEU A 127 -2.07 -11.06 -2.94
CA LEU A 127 -1.44 -12.09 -2.11
C LEU A 127 -1.36 -13.45 -2.81
N ARG A 128 -2.37 -13.83 -3.60
CA ARG A 128 -2.32 -15.07 -4.39
C ARG A 128 -1.28 -15.00 -5.49
N GLU A 129 -1.27 -13.90 -6.24
CA GLU A 129 -0.26 -13.65 -7.27
C GLU A 129 1.16 -13.66 -6.68
N ASN A 130 1.36 -13.03 -5.53
CA ASN A 130 2.66 -13.03 -4.85
C ASN A 130 3.08 -14.43 -4.39
N ASN A 131 2.15 -15.26 -3.91
CA ASN A 131 2.44 -16.65 -3.57
C ASN A 131 2.81 -17.49 -4.80
N GLU A 132 2.16 -17.27 -5.94
CA GLU A 132 2.51 -17.91 -7.21
C GLU A 132 3.91 -17.50 -7.68
N ILE A 133 4.24 -16.20 -7.60
CA ILE A 133 5.57 -15.67 -7.91
C ILE A 133 6.62 -16.27 -6.97
N ALA A 134 6.34 -16.36 -5.66
CA ALA A 134 7.24 -16.97 -4.69
C ALA A 134 7.52 -18.45 -5.03
N ALA A 135 6.49 -19.20 -5.42
CA ALA A 135 6.64 -20.58 -5.87
C ALA A 135 7.51 -20.67 -7.13
N GLN A 136 7.27 -19.81 -8.13
CA GLN A 136 8.10 -19.75 -9.35
C GLN A 136 9.56 -19.39 -9.04
N ASN A 137 9.80 -18.43 -8.16
CA ASN A 137 11.14 -18.04 -7.73
C ASN A 137 11.89 -19.20 -7.06
N SER A 138 11.20 -20.04 -6.28
CA SER A 138 11.80 -21.24 -5.71
C SER A 138 12.26 -22.23 -6.79
N ILE A 139 11.47 -22.40 -7.85
CA ILE A 139 11.79 -23.28 -8.99
C ILE A 139 13.00 -22.74 -9.75
N ILE A 140 13.02 -21.43 -10.04
CA ILE A 140 14.12 -20.77 -10.73
C ILE A 140 15.40 -20.87 -9.90
N SER A 141 15.32 -20.61 -8.59
CA SER A 141 16.47 -20.72 -7.68
C SER A 141 17.05 -22.14 -7.67
N ASN A 142 16.21 -23.16 -7.62
CA ASN A 142 16.65 -24.56 -7.71
C ASN A 142 17.29 -24.91 -9.05
N LYS A 143 16.75 -24.39 -10.17
CA LYS A 143 17.38 -24.57 -11.50
C LYS A 143 18.74 -23.89 -11.57
N LEU A 144 18.86 -22.69 -11.00
CA LEU A 144 20.11 -21.93 -10.98
C LEU A 144 21.20 -22.66 -10.20
N LYS A 145 20.87 -23.23 -9.03
CA LYS A 145 21.79 -24.08 -8.27
C LYS A 145 22.29 -25.27 -9.07
N LYS A 146 21.39 -25.99 -9.76
CA LYS A 146 21.78 -27.12 -10.64
C LYS A 146 22.70 -26.68 -11.78
N CYS A 147 22.46 -25.52 -12.38
CA CYS A 147 23.33 -24.98 -13.41
C CYS A 147 24.73 -24.63 -12.87
N GLN A 148 24.81 -24.08 -11.65
CA GLN A 148 26.08 -23.79 -10.98
C GLN A 148 26.88 -25.07 -10.67
N GLU A 149 26.22 -26.10 -10.14
CA GLU A 149 26.84 -27.41 -9.91
C GLU A 149 27.40 -28.01 -11.21
N LEU A 150 26.62 -27.94 -12.28
CA LEU A 150 27.03 -28.42 -13.60
C LEU A 150 28.22 -27.61 -14.16
N GLN A 151 28.22 -26.29 -13.98
CA GLN A 151 29.33 -25.43 -14.36
C GLN A 151 30.62 -25.82 -13.63
N SER A 152 30.57 -25.99 -12.30
CA SER A 152 31.74 -26.42 -11.52
C SER A 152 32.27 -27.79 -11.98
N SER A 153 31.38 -28.71 -12.37
CA SER A 153 31.78 -30.00 -12.95
C SER A 153 32.52 -29.81 -14.29
N TYR A 154 32.03 -28.93 -15.16
CA TYR A 154 32.72 -28.66 -16.44
C TYR A 154 34.05 -27.96 -16.24
N GLU A 155 34.15 -27.00 -15.33
CA GLU A 155 35.41 -26.32 -15.00
C GLU A 155 36.46 -27.33 -14.51
N THR A 156 36.07 -28.24 -13.63
CA THR A 156 36.94 -29.32 -13.14
C THR A 156 37.44 -30.20 -14.30
N PHE A 157 36.54 -30.60 -15.20
CA PHE A 157 36.88 -31.40 -16.37
C PHE A 157 37.82 -30.67 -17.34
N ILE A 158 37.57 -29.38 -17.59
CA ILE A 158 38.41 -28.54 -18.43
C ILE A 158 39.81 -28.41 -17.82
N LEU A 159 39.92 -28.18 -16.51
CA LEU A 159 41.21 -28.15 -15.82
C LEU A 159 41.97 -29.49 -15.98
N GLN A 160 41.28 -30.62 -15.88
CA GLN A 160 41.89 -31.93 -16.08
C GLN A 160 42.42 -32.13 -17.51
N ILE A 161 41.72 -31.59 -18.53
CA ILE A 161 42.20 -31.64 -19.92
C ILE A 161 43.44 -30.77 -20.11
N LEU A 162 43.44 -29.59 -19.50
CA LEU A 162 44.43 -28.55 -19.75
C LEU A 162 45.69 -28.65 -18.90
N THR A 163 45.75 -29.59 -17.95
CA THR A 163 46.94 -29.81 -17.12
C THR A 163 47.75 -30.98 -17.67
N PRO A 164 48.76 -30.76 -18.54
CA PRO A 164 49.60 -31.85 -19.04
C PRO A 164 50.47 -32.43 -17.91
N SER A 165 50.71 -33.74 -17.98
CA SER A 165 51.62 -34.47 -17.10
C SER A 165 53.00 -33.82 -17.11
N GLN A 166 53.60 -33.58 -15.94
CA GLN A 166 54.91 -32.92 -15.83
C GLN A 166 56.00 -33.75 -16.52
N ILE A 167 56.52 -33.26 -17.64
CA ILE A 167 57.72 -33.83 -18.28
C ILE A 167 58.97 -33.16 -17.67
N GLN A 168 59.94 -33.97 -17.28
CA GLN A 168 61.19 -33.53 -16.67
C GLN A 168 61.94 -32.54 -17.58
N ARG A 169 62.14 -31.33 -17.08
CA ARG A 169 62.84 -30.22 -17.74
C ARG A 169 64.32 -30.58 -17.92
N ASN A 170 64.73 -31.06 -19.10
CA ASN A 170 66.14 -31.04 -19.53
C ASN A 170 66.28 -31.33 -21.04
N VAL A 171 65.68 -30.50 -21.92
CA VAL A 171 65.98 -30.57 -23.36
C VAL A 171 66.15 -29.17 -23.94
N LYS A 172 67.34 -28.86 -24.48
CA LYS A 172 67.58 -27.68 -25.33
C LYS A 172 66.89 -27.93 -26.68
N LEU A 173 65.91 -27.09 -27.01
CA LEU A 173 65.11 -27.20 -28.23
C LEU A 173 65.77 -26.45 -29.39
N ASP A 174 66.50 -27.17 -30.25
CA ASP A 174 66.82 -26.72 -31.61
C ASP A 174 66.21 -27.71 -32.60
N ILE A 175 64.97 -27.45 -33.04
CA ILE A 175 64.35 -28.20 -34.14
C ILE A 175 64.29 -27.28 -35.36
N ILE A 176 65.21 -27.49 -36.29
CA ILE A 176 65.15 -26.90 -37.63
C ILE A 176 64.26 -27.82 -38.47
N PHE A 177 63.02 -27.39 -38.75
CA PHE A 177 62.19 -28.05 -39.75
C PHE A 177 62.69 -27.65 -41.14
N VAL A 178 63.35 -28.58 -41.83
CA VAL A 178 63.79 -28.38 -43.21
C VAL A 178 62.55 -28.34 -44.11
N ASN A 179 62.32 -27.20 -44.76
CA ASN A 179 61.34 -27.05 -45.83
C ASN A 179 61.83 -27.77 -47.09
N SER A 180 61.85 -29.11 -47.11
CA SER A 180 61.99 -29.84 -48.36
C SER A 180 60.60 -30.07 -48.94
N ALA A 181 60.27 -29.31 -49.97
CA ALA A 181 59.18 -29.60 -50.88
C ALA A 181 59.31 -31.02 -51.45
N MET A 182 58.16 -31.60 -51.81
CA MET A 182 58.01 -32.87 -52.55
C MET A 182 58.28 -34.16 -51.75
N THR A 183 57.22 -34.73 -51.19
CA THR A 183 56.79 -36.10 -51.52
C THR A 183 55.34 -36.30 -51.09
N LYS A 184 54.52 -36.77 -52.04
CA LYS A 184 53.15 -37.22 -51.79
C LYS A 184 53.21 -38.48 -50.93
N ILE A 185 53.13 -38.35 -49.62
CA ILE A 185 52.80 -39.46 -48.71
C ILE A 185 51.76 -38.94 -47.73
N THR A 186 50.53 -39.40 -47.94
CA THR A 186 49.46 -39.39 -46.94
C THR A 186 49.94 -40.16 -45.70
N HIS A 187 49.87 -39.52 -44.53
CA HIS A 187 50.08 -40.09 -43.18
C HIS A 187 51.51 -40.35 -42.68
N SER A 188 52.43 -39.38 -42.77
CA SER A 188 53.59 -39.36 -41.84
C SER A 188 53.25 -38.56 -40.56
N MET A 189 53.64 -39.06 -39.38
CA MET A 189 53.48 -38.36 -38.09
C MET A 189 53.97 -36.90 -38.10
N PRO A 190 55.08 -36.55 -38.78
CA PRO A 190 55.51 -35.16 -38.94
C PRO A 190 54.47 -34.24 -39.59
N ALA A 191 53.67 -34.73 -40.55
CA ALA A 191 52.67 -33.92 -41.23
C ALA A 191 51.44 -33.64 -40.34
N LYS A 192 50.97 -34.64 -39.58
CA LYS A 192 49.89 -34.46 -38.59
C LYS A 192 50.30 -33.43 -37.53
N MET A 193 51.55 -33.53 -37.05
CA MET A 193 52.10 -32.61 -36.07
C MET A 193 52.23 -31.18 -36.60
N GLN A 194 52.78 -31.00 -37.81
CA GLN A 194 52.90 -29.66 -38.42
C GLN A 194 51.53 -29.01 -38.65
N MET A 195 50.52 -29.79 -39.04
CA MET A 195 49.15 -29.30 -39.18
C MET A 195 48.56 -28.85 -37.83
N LEU A 196 48.74 -29.62 -36.77
CA LEU A 196 48.27 -29.26 -35.43
C LEU A 196 49.00 -28.04 -34.87
N ILE A 197 50.33 -27.94 -35.03
CA ILE A 197 51.10 -26.74 -34.66
C ILE A 197 50.57 -25.52 -35.42
N LYS A 198 50.33 -25.65 -36.73
CA LYS A 198 49.79 -24.55 -37.54
C LYS A 198 48.40 -24.13 -37.06
N LYS A 199 47.53 -25.11 -36.74
CA LYS A 199 46.21 -24.84 -36.15
C LYS A 199 46.33 -24.13 -34.80
N LEU A 200 47.15 -24.64 -33.87
CA LEU A 200 47.39 -24.00 -32.56
C LEU A 200 47.93 -22.57 -32.70
N ARG A 201 48.89 -22.34 -33.61
CA ARG A 201 49.44 -21.01 -33.86
C ARG A 201 48.46 -20.04 -34.51
N SER A 202 47.48 -20.54 -35.26
CA SER A 202 46.43 -19.73 -35.89
C SER A 202 45.32 -19.31 -34.91
N LEU A 203 45.26 -19.94 -33.74
CA LEU A 203 44.27 -19.65 -32.71
C LEU A 203 44.75 -18.51 -31.79
N PRO A 204 43.85 -17.63 -31.34
CA PRO A 204 44.20 -16.54 -30.43
C PRO A 204 44.59 -17.08 -29.05
N PRO A 205 45.70 -16.61 -28.46
CA PRO A 205 46.22 -17.13 -27.19
C PRO A 205 45.39 -16.71 -25.97
N ASP A 206 44.69 -15.57 -26.02
CA ASP A 206 43.91 -15.03 -24.90
C ASP A 206 42.57 -15.74 -24.71
N PHE A 207 42.61 -16.99 -24.22
CA PHE A 207 41.44 -17.87 -24.10
C PHE A 207 40.22 -17.18 -23.46
N ASN A 208 40.42 -16.42 -22.36
CA ASN A 208 39.34 -15.81 -21.58
C ASN A 208 38.56 -14.73 -22.35
N ALA A 209 39.23 -13.95 -23.19
CA ALA A 209 38.64 -12.82 -23.92
C ALA A 209 37.87 -13.25 -25.19
N GLN A 210 37.90 -14.53 -25.55
CA GLN A 210 37.31 -15.02 -26.79
C GLN A 210 35.82 -15.39 -26.65
N ARG A 211 35.10 -15.31 -27.77
CA ARG A 211 33.72 -15.81 -27.90
C ARG A 211 33.66 -17.33 -27.72
N ILE A 212 32.50 -17.85 -27.29
CA ILE A 212 32.27 -19.27 -26.97
C ILE A 212 32.65 -20.21 -28.12
N GLU A 213 32.33 -19.84 -29.36
CA GLU A 213 32.65 -20.63 -30.56
C GLU A 213 34.17 -20.80 -30.75
N THR A 214 34.93 -19.72 -30.52
CA THR A 214 36.39 -19.74 -30.61
C THR A 214 36.99 -20.51 -29.44
N LYS A 215 36.46 -20.36 -28.22
CA LYS A 215 36.83 -21.17 -27.05
C LYS A 215 36.64 -22.67 -27.32
N ARG A 216 35.53 -23.06 -27.95
CA ARG A 216 35.26 -24.45 -28.34
C ARG A 216 36.29 -24.96 -29.34
N LYS A 217 36.67 -24.16 -30.34
CA LYS A 217 37.73 -24.50 -31.31
C LYS A 217 39.09 -24.67 -30.64
N ILE A 218 39.42 -23.81 -29.67
CA ILE A 218 40.65 -23.92 -28.88
C ILE A 218 40.67 -25.23 -28.08
N ILE A 219 39.61 -25.52 -27.32
CA ILE A 219 39.50 -26.77 -26.53
C ILE A 219 39.59 -28.01 -27.44
N GLN A 220 38.87 -28.01 -28.56
CA GLN A 220 38.90 -29.14 -29.51
C GLN A 220 40.31 -29.38 -30.06
N THR A 221 41.02 -28.31 -30.42
CA THR A 221 42.40 -28.42 -30.94
C THR A 221 43.37 -28.87 -29.85
N LEU A 222 43.16 -28.46 -28.59
CA LEU A 222 43.96 -28.92 -27.45
C LEU A 222 43.70 -30.39 -27.11
N LEU A 223 42.46 -30.88 -27.25
CA LEU A 223 42.13 -32.30 -27.14
C LEU A 223 42.85 -33.13 -28.21
N GLU A 224 42.75 -32.71 -29.48
CA GLU A 224 43.48 -33.37 -30.59
C GLU A 224 45.00 -33.35 -30.36
N THR A 225 45.52 -32.30 -29.72
CA THR A 225 46.95 -32.18 -29.39
C THR A 225 47.35 -33.13 -28.26
N ARG A 226 46.50 -33.25 -27.22
CA ARG A 226 46.69 -34.18 -26.12
C ARG A 226 46.69 -35.63 -26.61
N ASP A 227 45.72 -36.00 -27.43
CA ASP A 227 45.64 -37.36 -27.98
C ASP A 227 46.91 -37.73 -28.77
N LEU A 228 47.45 -36.78 -29.55
CA LEU A 228 48.71 -36.97 -30.27
C LEU A 228 49.93 -37.05 -29.33
N ILE A 229 49.94 -36.29 -28.23
CA ILE A 229 50.99 -36.39 -27.20
C ILE A 229 50.95 -37.77 -26.54
N ASP A 230 49.76 -38.28 -26.22
CA ASP A 230 49.58 -39.60 -25.61
C ASP A 230 50.01 -40.72 -26.58
N GLU A 231 49.67 -40.62 -27.87
CA GLU A 231 50.15 -41.52 -28.93
C GLU A 231 51.67 -41.50 -29.05
N LEU A 232 52.30 -40.32 -29.09
CA LEU A 232 53.76 -40.17 -29.15
C LEU A 232 54.46 -40.72 -27.89
N ASN A 233 53.89 -40.50 -26.71
CA ASN A 233 54.42 -41.03 -25.46
C ASN A 233 54.35 -42.56 -25.42
N TYR A 234 53.24 -43.15 -25.89
CA TYR A 234 53.12 -44.59 -26.04
C TYR A 234 54.19 -45.16 -26.97
N GLU A 235 54.37 -44.56 -28.15
CA GLU A 235 55.40 -44.99 -29.11
C GLU A 235 56.83 -44.80 -28.56
N ILE A 236 57.08 -43.75 -27.76
CA ILE A 236 58.37 -43.54 -27.09
C ILE A 236 58.64 -44.66 -26.08
N GLU A 237 57.64 -45.02 -25.27
CA GLU A 237 57.78 -46.10 -24.30
C GLU A 237 57.95 -47.47 -24.98
N GLU A 238 57.23 -47.73 -26.07
CA GLU A 238 57.41 -48.94 -26.87
C GLU A 238 58.82 -49.03 -27.50
N LEU A 239 59.35 -47.92 -28.03
CA LEU A 239 60.70 -47.85 -28.57
C LEU A 239 61.78 -48.04 -27.48
N LYS A 240 61.54 -47.59 -26.25
CA LYS A 240 62.42 -47.86 -25.10
C LYS A 240 62.36 -49.33 -24.69
N GLN A 241 61.17 -49.92 -24.63
CA GLN A 241 60.95 -51.32 -24.26
C GLN A 241 61.54 -52.30 -25.30
N THR A 242 61.47 -51.97 -26.58
CA THR A 242 62.02 -52.82 -27.66
C THR A 242 63.54 -52.69 -27.81
N SER A 243 64.18 -51.70 -27.17
CA SER A 243 65.61 -51.45 -27.22
C SER A 243 66.39 -51.94 -25.99
N LEU A 244 66.01 -53.11 -25.44
CA LEU A 244 66.59 -53.72 -24.23
C LEU A 244 68.10 -54.07 -24.29
N THR A 245 68.75 -53.99 -25.47
CA THR A 245 70.20 -54.23 -25.61
C THR A 245 70.93 -52.93 -25.97
N GLU A 246 72.09 -52.67 -25.35
CA GLU A 246 72.86 -51.41 -25.51
C GLU A 246 73.12 -51.00 -26.98
N GLY A 247 73.31 -51.99 -27.86
CA GLY A 247 73.52 -51.77 -29.29
C GLY A 247 72.25 -51.35 -30.06
N ALA A 248 71.08 -51.84 -29.66
CA ALA A 248 69.80 -51.45 -30.25
C ALA A 248 69.35 -50.08 -29.73
N LEU A 249 69.62 -49.77 -28.46
CA LEU A 249 69.31 -48.50 -27.82
C LEU A 249 70.09 -47.33 -28.45
N LYS A 250 71.37 -47.53 -28.81
CA LYS A 250 72.15 -46.51 -29.54
C LYS A 250 71.59 -46.20 -30.93
N ARG A 251 70.91 -47.15 -31.59
CA ARG A 251 70.29 -46.95 -32.91
C ARG A 251 68.91 -46.31 -32.83
N SER A 252 68.12 -46.62 -31.79
CA SER A 252 66.78 -46.06 -31.58
C SER A 252 66.79 -44.68 -30.88
N ARG A 253 67.88 -44.34 -30.17
CA ARG A 253 68.06 -43.05 -29.48
C ARG A 253 67.75 -41.80 -30.32
N PRO A 254 68.25 -41.61 -31.56
CA PRO A 254 67.91 -40.43 -32.36
C PRO A 254 66.42 -40.36 -32.69
N GLN A 255 65.74 -41.50 -32.84
CA GLN A 255 64.30 -41.56 -33.09
C GLN A 255 63.50 -41.21 -31.83
N ILE A 256 63.93 -41.68 -30.66
CA ILE A 256 63.36 -41.33 -29.36
C ILE A 256 63.53 -39.83 -29.08
N GLU A 257 64.73 -39.28 -29.26
CA GLU A 257 65.02 -37.86 -29.08
C GLU A 257 64.19 -36.99 -30.03
N THR A 258 64.01 -37.42 -31.29
CA THR A 258 63.15 -36.72 -32.26
C THR A 258 61.69 -36.69 -31.80
N LYS A 259 61.14 -37.81 -31.30
CA LYS A 259 59.75 -37.87 -30.80
C LYS A 259 59.58 -37.10 -29.48
N GLN A 260 60.57 -37.12 -28.59
CA GLN A 260 60.56 -36.30 -27.37
C GLN A 260 60.57 -34.80 -27.68
N ASN A 261 61.38 -34.40 -28.67
CA ASN A 261 61.40 -33.04 -29.19
C ASN A 261 60.03 -32.64 -29.77
N TYR A 262 59.33 -33.56 -30.44
CA TYR A 262 57.97 -33.33 -30.91
C TYR A 262 56.99 -33.09 -29.75
N VAL A 263 56.99 -33.96 -28.73
CA VAL A 263 56.15 -33.79 -27.54
C VAL A 263 56.44 -32.45 -26.86
N ALA A 264 57.71 -32.05 -26.72
CA ALA A 264 58.08 -30.79 -26.11
C ALA A 264 57.54 -29.56 -26.86
N VAL A 265 57.57 -29.56 -28.20
CA VAL A 265 57.01 -28.47 -29.01
C VAL A 265 55.49 -28.39 -28.89
N LEU A 266 54.79 -29.54 -28.90
CA LEU A 266 53.34 -29.57 -28.74
C LEU A 266 52.92 -29.05 -27.36
N ILE A 267 53.65 -29.42 -26.30
CA ILE A 267 53.42 -28.91 -24.95
C ILE A 267 53.69 -27.40 -24.87
N GLN A 268 54.78 -26.92 -25.47
CA GLN A 268 55.10 -25.50 -25.48
C GLN A 268 54.01 -24.66 -26.16
N GLU A 269 53.53 -25.09 -27.33
CA GLU A 269 52.47 -24.40 -28.05
C GLU A 269 51.12 -24.51 -27.31
N SER A 270 50.86 -25.63 -26.62
CA SER A 270 49.65 -25.79 -25.78
C SER A 270 49.68 -24.86 -24.56
N ASN A 271 50.85 -24.62 -23.96
CA ASN A 271 51.03 -23.72 -22.81
C ASN A 271 50.82 -22.24 -23.16
N ARG A 272 50.81 -21.85 -24.45
CA ARG A 272 50.56 -20.47 -24.88
C ARG A 272 49.17 -19.96 -24.54
N PHE A 273 48.21 -20.87 -24.36
CA PHE A 273 46.84 -20.52 -24.00
C PHE A 273 46.67 -20.17 -22.51
N ASN A 274 47.75 -20.32 -21.71
CA ASN A 274 47.93 -19.82 -20.34
C ASN A 274 46.61 -19.72 -19.53
N ILE A 275 45.93 -20.85 -19.41
CA ILE A 275 44.64 -20.95 -18.71
C ILE A 275 44.98 -21.07 -17.22
N SER A 276 45.24 -19.93 -16.58
CA SER A 276 45.48 -19.89 -15.14
C SER A 276 44.21 -20.37 -14.43
N PRO A 277 44.28 -21.40 -13.56
CA PRO A 277 43.13 -21.89 -12.81
C PRO A 277 42.50 -20.81 -11.92
N TYR A 278 43.24 -19.74 -11.61
CA TYR A 278 42.79 -18.62 -10.78
C TYR A 278 42.08 -17.48 -11.54
N LYS A 279 42.03 -17.52 -12.88
CA LYS A 279 41.38 -16.49 -13.72
C LYS A 279 40.10 -16.98 -14.41
N LEU A 280 39.62 -18.17 -14.05
CA LEU A 280 38.29 -18.68 -14.41
C LEU A 280 37.19 -18.14 -13.48
N ASN A 281 37.53 -17.27 -12.52
CA ASN A 281 36.59 -16.35 -11.91
C ASN A 281 36.13 -15.35 -12.99
N LEU A 282 35.21 -15.81 -13.84
CA LEU A 282 34.34 -14.92 -14.57
C LEU A 282 33.59 -14.10 -13.53
N GLU A 283 33.86 -12.79 -13.59
CA GLU A 283 32.90 -11.78 -13.23
C GLU A 283 31.52 -12.18 -13.80
N LEU A 284 30.68 -12.67 -12.90
CA LEU A 284 29.23 -12.75 -12.99
C LEU A 284 28.69 -12.16 -11.69
#